data_AF-A0AAE0LFK4-F1
#
_entry.id   AF-A0AAE0LFK4-F1
#
_cell.length_a   1.000
_cell.length_b   1.000
_cell.length_c   1.000
_cell.angle_alpha   90.00
_cell.angle_beta   90.00
_cell.angle_gamma   90.00
#
_symmetry.space_group_name_H-M   'P 1'
#
loop_
_entity.id
_entity.type
_entity.pdbx_description
1 polymer ?
#
loop_
_entity_poly.entity_id
_entity_poly.type
_entity_poly.pdbx_seq_one_letter_code
_entity_poly.pdbx_strand_id
1 'polypeptide(L)'
;MLFREVCREMPWIVENYWLNEVTTVSKLRSQVANEFRKVQTDNSKVVDVLIFKGQAEITDILGHHFNRHHLITKYVAPMTEDKILINQTTKKSAFLTNFLKTPPPGSTGGFCSNQEGWALSMKCLTRIVCFAS
;
A
#
# COMPACT_ATOMS: atom_id res chain seq x y z
N MET A 1 19.50 4.30 10.70
CA MET A 1 19.17 5.49 11.51
C MET A 1 17.71 5.90 11.29
N LEU A 2 17.32 6.13 10.04
CA LEU A 2 15.96 6.50 9.61
C LEU A 2 14.82 5.71 10.29
N PHE A 3 14.83 4.38 10.22
CA PHE A 3 13.75 3.54 10.80
C PHE A 3 13.42 3.87 12.27
N ARG A 4 14.44 4.17 13.09
CA ARG A 4 14.25 4.48 14.52
C ARG A 4 13.60 5.85 14.72
N GLU A 5 13.93 6.80 13.85
CA GLU A 5 13.33 8.14 13.82
C GLU A 5 11.87 8.05 13.41
N VAL A 6 11.57 7.35 12.31
CA VAL A 6 10.18 7.10 11.86
C VAL A 6 9.34 6.54 13.01
N CYS A 7 9.83 5.51 13.70
CA CYS A 7 9.11 4.85 14.79
C CYS A 7 8.81 5.77 15.99
N ARG A 8 9.61 6.82 16.21
CA ARG A 8 9.38 7.83 17.26
C ARG A 8 8.30 8.83 16.86
N GLU A 9 8.22 9.18 15.58
CA GLU A 9 7.19 10.08 15.04
C GLU A 9 5.83 9.41 14.83
N MET A 10 5.78 8.07 14.77
CA MET A 10 4.53 7.32 14.55
C MET A 10 3.37 7.66 15.49
N PRO A 11 3.54 7.81 16.82
CA PRO A 11 2.44 8.19 17.71
C PRO A 11 1.85 9.56 17.34
N TRP A 12 2.72 10.54 17.06
CA TRP A 12 2.28 11.87 16.64
C TRP A 12 1.50 11.84 15.33
N ILE A 13 1.99 11.10 14.33
CA ILE A 13 1.30 10.93 13.04
C ILE A 13 -0.09 10.30 13.25
N VAL A 14 -0.20 9.28 14.09
CA VAL A 14 -1.48 8.61 14.34
C VAL A 14 -2.51 9.54 14.99
N GLU A 15 -2.09 10.36 15.95
CA GLU A 15 -2.96 11.32 16.63
C GLU A 15 -3.35 12.49 15.72
N ASN A 16 -2.36 13.06 15.03
CA ASN A 16 -2.52 14.27 14.22
C ASN A 16 -3.33 14.04 12.93
N TYR A 17 -3.24 12.84 12.35
CA TYR A 17 -4.03 12.45 11.17
C TYR A 17 -5.34 11.73 11.51
N TRP A 18 -5.73 11.67 12.79
CA TRP A 18 -6.89 10.89 13.26
C TRP A 18 -6.91 9.49 12.62
N LEU A 19 -5.85 8.72 12.84
CA LEU A 19 -5.73 7.35 12.34
C LEU A 19 -6.13 6.30 13.38
N ASN A 20 -6.49 6.73 14.60
CA ASN A 20 -6.85 5.87 15.73
C ASN A 20 -8.04 4.93 15.42
N GLU A 21 -8.97 5.33 14.54
CA GLU A 21 -10.08 4.44 14.16
C GLU A 21 -9.71 3.37 13.12
N VAL A 22 -8.60 3.55 12.37
CA VAL A 22 -8.23 2.64 11.27
C VAL A 22 -7.03 1.78 11.63
N THR A 23 -6.12 2.26 12.48
CA THR A 23 -4.90 1.55 12.85
C THR A 23 -4.44 1.87 14.25
N THR A 24 -3.55 1.03 14.79
CA THR A 24 -2.85 1.29 16.06
C THR A 24 -1.38 1.57 15.79
N VAL A 25 -0.73 2.31 16.68
CA VAL A 25 0.71 2.67 16.56
C VAL A 25 1.59 1.42 16.38
N SER A 26 1.31 0.34 17.12
CA SER A 26 2.05 -0.92 17.01
C SER A 26 1.92 -1.54 15.61
N LYS A 27 0.70 -1.50 15.05
CA LYS A 27 0.41 -2.02 13.72
C LYS A 27 1.11 -1.20 12.64
N LEU A 28 1.05 0.13 12.74
CA LEU A 28 1.70 1.03 11.79
C LEU A 28 3.24 0.86 11.81
N ARG A 29 3.85 0.75 13.00
CA ARG A 29 5.30 0.46 13.14
C ARG A 29 5.69 -0.86 12.47
N SER A 30 4.86 -1.90 12.63
CA SER A 30 5.10 -3.21 12.01
C SER A 30 5.00 -3.13 10.49
N GLN A 31 4.06 -2.35 9.96
CA GLN A 31 3.92 -2.16 8.52
C GLN A 31 5.10 -1.40 7.93
N VAL A 32 5.53 -0.32 8.57
CA VAL A 32 6.76 0.40 8.17
C VAL A 32 7.94 -0.56 8.17
N ALA A 33 8.10 -1.40 9.21
CA ALA A 33 9.17 -2.39 9.23
C ALA A 33 9.10 -3.39 8.05
N ASN A 34 7.90 -3.76 7.60
CA ASN A 34 7.74 -4.59 6.41
C ASN A 34 8.17 -3.86 5.13
N GLU A 35 7.85 -2.58 4.97
CA GLU A 35 8.31 -1.79 3.82
C GLU A 35 9.84 -1.68 3.76
N PHE A 36 10.49 -1.46 4.91
CA PHE A 36 11.96 -1.46 5.00
C PHE A 36 12.58 -2.83 4.65
N ARG A 37 11.87 -3.94 4.92
CA ARG A 37 12.34 -5.30 4.59
C ARG A 37 12.08 -5.69 3.15
N LYS A 38 11.03 -5.15 2.51
CA LYS A 38 10.68 -5.47 1.12
C LYS A 38 11.76 -5.07 0.14
N VAL A 39 12.50 -4.00 0.43
CA VAL A 39 13.54 -3.50 -0.47
C VAL A 39 14.91 -3.93 0.00
N GLN A 40 15.22 -5.21 -0.23
CA GLN A 40 16.54 -5.76 -0.02
C GLN A 40 17.32 -5.69 -1.34
N THR A 41 18.35 -4.84 -1.38
CA THR A 41 19.19 -4.64 -2.57
C THR A 41 20.65 -4.60 -2.18
N ASP A 42 21.51 -5.27 -2.95
CA ASP A 42 22.95 -5.32 -2.68
C ASP A 42 23.70 -4.06 -3.16
N ASN A 43 23.06 -3.24 -3.99
CA ASN A 43 23.65 -2.02 -4.55
C ASN A 43 23.58 -0.83 -3.55
N SER A 44 24.74 -0.43 -3.01
CA SER A 44 24.82 0.70 -2.05
C SER A 44 24.18 2.00 -2.55
N LYS A 45 24.37 2.36 -3.83
CA LYS A 45 23.78 3.58 -4.41
C LYS A 45 22.26 3.58 -4.39
N VAL A 46 21.66 2.40 -4.56
CA VAL A 46 20.20 2.24 -4.52
C VAL A 46 19.70 2.44 -3.09
N VAL A 47 20.43 1.91 -2.10
CA VAL A 47 20.14 2.10 -0.68
C VAL A 47 20.18 3.59 -0.30
N ASP A 48 21.19 4.34 -0.78
CA ASP A 48 21.30 5.78 -0.51
C ASP A 48 20.10 6.56 -1.05
N VAL A 49 19.70 6.28 -2.30
CA VAL A 49 18.50 6.89 -2.91
C VAL A 49 17.24 6.51 -2.15
N LEU A 50 17.14 5.28 -1.66
CA LEU A 50 16.00 4.83 -0.85
C LEU A 50 15.90 5.56 0.48
N ILE A 51 17.03 5.72 1.18
CA ILE A 51 17.08 6.46 2.45
C ILE A 51 16.69 7.91 2.21
N PHE A 52 17.21 8.54 1.15
CA PHE A 52 16.87 9.91 0.78
C PHE A 52 15.37 10.07 0.50
N LYS A 53 14.77 9.15 -0.28
CA LYS A 53 13.32 9.15 -0.55
C LYS A 53 12.50 8.96 0.72
N GLY A 54 12.92 8.06 1.61
CA GLY A 54 12.23 7.83 2.88
C GLY A 54 12.29 9.05 3.81
N GLN A 55 13.40 9.79 3.80
CA GLN A 55 13.52 11.05 4.56
C GLN A 55 12.63 12.16 4.01
N ALA A 56 12.60 12.34 2.68
CA ALA A 56 11.72 13.30 2.04
C ALA A 56 10.26 13.02 2.36
N GLU A 57 9.84 11.76 2.23
CA GLU A 57 8.47 11.33 2.52
C GLU A 57 8.04 11.60 3.96
N ILE A 58 8.91 11.34 4.95
CA ILE A 58 8.59 11.66 6.34
C ILE A 58 8.48 13.15 6.56
N THR A 59 9.37 13.93 5.94
CA THR A 59 9.31 15.39 6.02
C THR A 59 7.99 15.91 5.49
N ASP A 60 7.50 15.37 4.38
CA ASP A 60 6.20 15.72 3.80
C ASP A 60 5.00 15.30 4.68
N ILE A 61 5.08 14.13 5.33
CA ILE A 61 4.04 13.69 6.29
C ILE A 61 4.01 14.61 7.52
N LEU A 62 5.19 14.94 8.07
CA LEU A 62 5.28 15.85 9.21
C LEU A 62 4.83 17.27 8.84
N GLY A 63 5.11 17.70 7.61
CA GLY A 63 4.70 19.00 7.05
C GLY A 63 3.23 19.06 6.61
N HIS A 64 2.43 18.03 6.84
CA HIS A 64 1.03 17.96 6.40
C HIS A 64 0.82 18.10 4.88
N HIS A 65 1.83 17.81 4.07
CA HIS A 65 1.70 17.86 2.61
C HIS A 65 0.82 16.73 2.07
N PHE A 66 0.70 15.63 2.83
CA PHE A 66 -0.20 14.54 2.50
C PHE A 66 -1.55 14.68 3.20
N ASN A 67 -2.62 14.36 2.46
CA ASN A 67 -3.96 14.19 3.01
C ASN A 67 -4.09 12.86 3.75
N ARG A 68 -4.94 12.80 4.79
CA ARG A 68 -5.26 11.58 5.56
C ARG A 68 -5.59 10.38 4.67
N HIS A 69 -6.40 10.58 3.63
CA HIS A 69 -6.77 9.51 2.71
C HIS A 69 -5.55 8.89 2.02
N HIS A 70 -4.52 9.68 1.72
CA HIS A 70 -3.27 9.18 1.14
C HIS A 70 -2.55 8.23 2.11
N LEU A 71 -2.45 8.61 3.39
CA LEU A 71 -1.81 7.78 4.41
C LEU A 71 -2.55 6.45 4.61
N ILE A 72 -3.89 6.49 4.62
CA ILE A 72 -4.72 5.28 4.79
C ILE A 72 -4.52 4.33 3.63
N THR A 73 -4.66 4.81 2.41
CA THR A 73 -4.54 3.97 1.21
C THR A 73 -3.14 3.36 1.08
N LYS A 74 -2.10 4.11 1.44
CA LYS A 74 -0.72 3.66 1.29
C LYS A 74 -0.24 2.73 2.40
N TYR A 75 -0.53 3.04 3.66
CA TYR A 75 0.06 2.34 4.81
C TYR A 75 -0.94 1.50 5.62
N VAL A 76 -2.25 1.73 5.48
CA VAL A 76 -3.26 1.06 6.32
C VAL A 76 -4.10 0.05 5.54
N ALA A 77 -4.56 0.39 4.34
CA ALA A 77 -5.36 -0.49 3.46
C ALA A 77 -4.70 -1.85 3.15
N PRO A 78 -3.40 -1.95 2.75
CA PRO A 78 -2.78 -3.24 2.47
C PRO A 78 -2.82 -4.20 3.68
N MET A 79 -2.88 -3.65 4.89
CA MET A 79 -2.90 -4.41 6.12
C MET A 79 -4.29 -4.97 6.48
N THR A 80 -5.35 -4.38 5.93
CA THR A 80 -6.73 -4.88 6.10
C THR A 80 -7.01 -5.98 5.07
N GLU A 81 -6.53 -5.81 3.83
CA GLU A 81 -6.65 -6.79 2.76
C GLU A 81 -5.95 -8.11 3.12
N ASP A 82 -4.73 -8.05 3.67
CA ASP A 82 -4.00 -9.25 4.11
C ASP A 82 -4.77 -10.06 5.18
N LYS A 83 -5.46 -9.39 6.11
CA LYS A 83 -6.26 -10.07 7.15
C LYS A 83 -7.56 -10.65 6.62
N ILE A 84 -8.21 -9.97 5.68
CA ILE A 84 -9.43 -10.49 5.01
C ILE A 84 -9.06 -11.75 4.21
N LEU A 85 -7.93 -11.75 3.51
CA LEU A 85 -7.42 -12.90 2.78
C LEU A 85 -7.13 -14.07 3.72
N ILE A 86 -6.36 -13.85 4.80
CA ILE A 86 -5.98 -14.92 5.75
C ILE A 86 -7.22 -15.57 6.41
N ASN A 87 -8.24 -14.78 6.77
CA ASN A 87 -9.46 -15.30 7.39
C ASN A 87 -10.42 -15.99 6.39
N GLN A 88 -10.34 -15.69 5.10
CA GLN A 88 -11.12 -16.36 4.04
C GLN A 88 -10.38 -17.56 3.42
N THR A 89 -9.07 -17.67 3.64
CA THR A 89 -8.24 -18.77 3.16
C THR A 89 -7.82 -19.70 4.30
N THR A 90 -8.73 -20.55 4.76
CA THR A 90 -8.34 -21.97 4.82
C THR A 90 -7.79 -22.29 3.43
N LYS A 91 -6.48 -22.54 3.30
CA LYS A 91 -5.74 -22.62 2.03
C LYS A 91 -6.54 -23.38 0.95
N LYS A 92 -7.29 -22.64 0.12
CA LYS A 92 -8.02 -23.22 -1.01
C LYS A 92 -6.96 -23.68 -2.00
N SER A 93 -7.09 -24.90 -2.52
CA SER A 93 -6.13 -25.42 -3.50
C SER A 93 -6.09 -24.48 -4.72
N ALA A 94 -4.93 -24.40 -5.37
CA ALA A 94 -4.79 -23.59 -6.61
C ALA A 94 -5.87 -23.94 -7.64
N PHE A 95 -6.32 -25.21 -7.65
CA PHE A 95 -7.45 -25.68 -8.42
C PHE A 95 -8.77 -24.98 -8.05
N LEU A 96 -9.16 -24.94 -6.78
CA LEU A 96 -10.42 -24.33 -6.32
C LEU A 96 -10.48 -22.82 -6.64
N THR A 97 -9.34 -22.12 -6.52
CA THR A 97 -9.27 -20.70 -6.88
C THR A 97 -9.45 -20.47 -8.37
N ASN A 98 -8.89 -21.35 -9.20
CA ASN A 98 -9.05 -21.26 -10.66
C ASN A 98 -10.46 -21.67 -11.10
N PHE A 99 -11.02 -22.71 -10.50
CA PHE A 99 -12.36 -23.22 -10.79
C PHE A 99 -13.46 -22.19 -10.49
N LEU A 100 -13.36 -21.47 -9.36
CA LEU A 100 -14.35 -20.45 -8.99
C LEU A 100 -14.21 -19.15 -9.80
N LYS A 101 -13.07 -18.93 -10.46
CA LYS A 101 -12.84 -17.76 -11.34
C LYS A 101 -13.33 -17.98 -12.77
N THR A 102 -13.36 -19.22 -13.24
CA THR A 102 -13.76 -19.54 -14.63
C THR A 102 -15.24 -19.89 -14.70
N PRO A 103 -16.07 -19.16 -15.49
CA PRO A 103 -17.41 -19.64 -15.80
C PRO A 103 -17.34 -20.93 -16.64
N PRO A 104 -18.27 -21.87 -16.47
CA PRO A 104 -18.24 -23.15 -17.17
C PRO A 104 -18.34 -22.96 -18.70
N PRO A 105 -17.60 -23.75 -19.49
CA PRO A 105 -17.64 -23.67 -20.95
C PRO A 105 -19.02 -24.14 -21.43
N GLY A 106 -19.90 -23.19 -21.72
CA GLY A 106 -21.27 -23.44 -22.17
C GLY A 106 -22.27 -22.32 -21.92
N SER A 107 -21.94 -21.31 -21.09
CA SER A 107 -22.81 -20.13 -20.93
C SER A 107 -22.41 -19.03 -21.91
N THR A 108 -23.01 -19.05 -23.11
CA THR A 108 -23.13 -17.86 -23.96
C THR A 108 -24.16 -16.92 -23.33
N GLY A 109 -23.74 -16.24 -22.26
CA GLY A 109 -24.49 -15.18 -21.59
C GLY A 109 -23.54 -14.05 -21.30
N GLY A 110 -23.58 -13.02 -22.15
CA GLY A 110 -22.76 -11.83 -22.00
C GLY A 110 -23.02 -11.14 -20.66
N PHE A 111 -21.95 -10.93 -19.91
CA PHE A 111 -21.82 -9.72 -19.11
C PHE A 111 -20.36 -9.24 -19.25
N CYS A 112 -20.12 -8.48 -20.32
CA CYS A 112 -19.06 -7.50 -20.29
C CYS A 112 -19.42 -6.47 -19.22
N SER A 113 -18.76 -6.55 -18.07
CA SER A 113 -18.36 -5.34 -17.35
C SER A 113 -16.84 -5.42 -17.26
N ASN A 114 -16.12 -4.91 -18.27
CA ASN A 114 -15.66 -3.53 -18.25
C ASN A 114 -15.55 -2.97 -16.83
N GLN A 115 -14.50 -3.37 -16.10
CA GLN A 115 -13.87 -2.52 -15.10
C GLN A 115 -12.36 -2.36 -15.33
N GLU A 116 -11.88 -2.57 -16.57
CA GLU A 116 -10.56 -2.08 -16.99
C GLU A 116 -10.58 -0.58 -17.37
N GLY A 117 -11.71 0.11 -17.23
CA GLY A 117 -11.88 1.50 -17.66
C GLY A 117 -11.52 2.60 -16.65
N TRP A 118 -11.29 2.28 -15.36
CA TRP A 118 -11.08 3.33 -14.32
C TRP A 118 -9.75 3.19 -13.56
N ALA A 119 -9.09 2.02 -13.61
CA ALA A 119 -7.79 1.80 -12.98
C ALA A 119 -6.59 2.28 -13.82
N LEU A 120 -6.80 2.52 -15.13
CA LEU A 120 -5.79 3.07 -16.05
C LEU A 120 -5.81 4.60 -16.13
N SER A 121 -6.91 5.27 -15.74
CA SER A 121 -6.99 6.73 -15.77
C SER A 121 -6.18 7.40 -14.65
N MET A 122 -6.15 6.83 -13.44
CA MET A 122 -5.36 7.43 -12.34
C MET A 122 -3.87 7.08 -12.39
N LYS A 123 -3.47 5.93 -12.96
CA LYS A 123 -2.05 5.57 -13.09
C LYS A 123 -1.33 6.33 -14.21
N CYS A 124 -2.05 6.83 -15.20
CA CYS A 124 -1.48 7.66 -16.26
C CYS A 124 -1.31 9.13 -15.81
N LEU A 125 -2.23 9.65 -14.98
CA LEU A 125 -2.14 11.02 -14.45
C LEU A 125 -0.98 11.22 -13.46
N THR A 126 -0.61 10.22 -12.65
CA THR A 126 0.58 10.34 -11.77
C THR A 126 1.91 10.33 -12.53
N ARG A 127 1.93 9.92 -13.81
CA ARG A 127 3.14 9.95 -14.65
C ARG A 127 3.29 11.23 -15.47
N ILE A 128 2.22 12.00 -15.66
CA ILE A 128 2.25 13.28 -16.38
C ILE A 128 2.63 14.45 -15.46
N VAL A 129 2.27 14.40 -14.18
CA VAL A 129 2.57 15.51 -13.23
C VAL A 129 4.02 15.50 -12.71
N CYS A 130 4.75 14.38 -12.82
CA CYS A 130 6.15 14.29 -12.38
C CYS A 130 7.21 14.53 -13.49
N PHE A 131 6.82 15.02 -14.67
CA PHE A 131 7.77 15.44 -15.71
C PHE A 131 7.73 16.96 -15.99
N ALA A 132 6.98 17.72 -15.21
CA ALA A 132 6.90 19.17 -15.31
C ALA A 132 6.84 19.82 -13.92
N SER A 133 7.96 19.75 -13.19
CA SER A 133 8.41 20.73 -12.18
C SER A 133 9.86 20.45 -11.84
#